data_AF-A0ABD0T8Q7-F1
#
_entry.id   AF-A0ABD0T8Q7-F1
#
_cell.length_a   1.000
_cell.length_b   1.000
_cell.length_c   1.000
_cell.angle_alpha   90.00
_cell.angle_beta   90.00
_cell.angle_gamma   90.00
#
_symmetry.space_group_name_H-M   'P 1'
#
loop_
_entity.id
_entity.type
_entity.pdbx_description
1 polymer ?
#
loop_
_entity_poly.entity_id
_entity_poly.type
_entity_poly.pdbx_seq_one_letter_code
_entity_poly.pdbx_strand_id
1 'polypeptide(L)'
;MTVLPDLQWAPLKIPLERRLQTLACIARISTYLVLEPLCLYLMYKMLYSRFWWAAILYLAWMIYDIEVCHRGSRMFEWVRNWSIWRHYCDYFPIKLVKMAELDPSKNYLFGCFPHGVVSFGAFGAFASNALDFSKTFPGLSVHMVTLRGRFLIPFLRELYLALGGCSSSLESLLYLLNPKKQKGKCVALVVGGSAEILDTEPGQYNVKLKDRKGFVRAALMTGASLVPVLVFGETDLFRPFNFPEGSMMRRWQKWVLRVTGLVPILPIGRGIFQYSFGLLPYRVPLAVVVGAPIEVERNQDPSKEEVDAVHAIFVDKLVELFENEKPKYVPNHENVKLVIN
;
A
#
# COMPACT_ATOMS: atom_id res chain seq x y z
N MET A 1 26.57 7.81 20.81
CA MET A 1 27.51 7.19 19.84
C MET A 1 26.78 6.02 19.19
N THR A 2 26.29 6.19 17.97
CA THR A 2 25.68 5.10 17.20
C THR A 2 26.82 4.29 16.59
N VAL A 3 27.12 3.14 17.18
CA VAL A 3 28.03 2.15 16.58
C VAL A 3 27.39 1.73 15.25
N LEU A 4 28.07 1.97 14.13
CA LEU A 4 27.63 1.43 12.84
C LEU A 4 27.55 -0.09 12.99
N PRO A 5 26.42 -0.73 12.64
CA PRO A 5 26.31 -2.18 12.77
C PRO A 5 27.45 -2.85 12.00
N ASP A 6 28.05 -3.89 12.60
CA ASP A 6 29.16 -4.62 11.99
C ASP A 6 28.81 -5.02 10.55
N LEU A 7 29.76 -4.82 9.64
CA LEU A 7 29.54 -5.03 8.22
C LEU A 7 29.40 -6.53 7.92
N GLN A 8 28.20 -6.96 7.56
CA GLN A 8 27.88 -8.34 7.20
C GLN A 8 27.78 -8.45 5.68
N TRP A 9 28.83 -8.99 5.04
CA TRP A 9 28.84 -9.20 3.60
C TRP A 9 27.87 -10.29 3.17
N ALA A 10 27.27 -10.10 2.01
CA ALA A 10 26.47 -11.15 1.38
C ALA A 10 27.41 -12.29 0.93
N PRO A 11 27.02 -13.57 1.12
CA PRO A 11 27.83 -14.69 0.65
C PRO A 11 28.09 -14.61 -0.86
N LEU A 12 29.25 -15.07 -1.32
CA LEU A 12 29.56 -15.08 -2.77
C LEU A 12 28.65 -16.05 -3.54
N LYS A 13 28.30 -17.17 -2.92
CA LYS A 13 27.47 -18.24 -3.49
C LYS A 13 26.00 -18.11 -3.04
N ILE A 14 25.30 -17.13 -3.60
CA ILE A 14 23.85 -17.00 -3.43
C ILE A 14 23.13 -17.69 -4.61
N PRO A 15 22.15 -18.58 -4.35
CA PRO A 15 21.34 -19.22 -5.39
C PRO A 15 20.66 -18.21 -6.32
N LEU A 16 20.47 -18.58 -7.60
CA LEU A 16 19.83 -17.71 -8.60
C LEU A 16 18.46 -17.21 -8.14
N GLU A 17 17.67 -18.09 -7.52
CA GLU A 17 16.35 -17.75 -6.97
C GLU A 17 16.41 -16.56 -6.00
N ARG A 18 17.36 -16.57 -5.05
CA ARG A 18 17.55 -15.46 -4.11
C ARG A 18 18.03 -14.18 -4.80
N ARG A 19 18.77 -14.29 -5.90
CA ARG A 19 19.17 -13.13 -6.72
C ARG A 19 17.96 -12.54 -7.44
N LEU A 20 17.09 -13.37 -8.02
CA LEU A 20 15.86 -12.95 -8.69
C LEU A 20 14.87 -12.29 -7.72
N GLN A 21 14.70 -12.86 -6.51
CA GLN A 21 13.93 -12.22 -5.43
C GLN A 21 14.49 -10.83 -5.08
N THR A 22 15.82 -10.72 -4.97
CA THR A 22 16.47 -9.44 -4.69
C THR A 22 16.27 -8.45 -5.84
N LEU A 23 16.40 -8.89 -7.09
CA LEU A 23 16.15 -8.09 -8.28
C LEU A 23 14.70 -7.59 -8.34
N ALA A 24 13.73 -8.45 -8.00
CA ALA A 24 12.32 -8.07 -7.94
C ALA A 24 12.07 -6.98 -6.89
N CYS A 25 12.68 -7.11 -5.71
CA CYS A 25 12.62 -6.10 -4.66
C CYS A 25 13.28 -4.77 -5.10
N ILE A 26 14.44 -4.83 -5.75
CA ILE A 26 15.12 -3.66 -6.34
C ILE A 26 14.22 -2.98 -7.36
N ALA A 27 13.65 -3.74 -8.30
CA ALA A 27 12.74 -3.21 -9.31
C ALA A 27 11.57 -2.49 -8.65
N ARG A 28 10.98 -3.11 -7.61
CA ARG A 28 9.86 -2.52 -6.87
C ARG A 28 10.20 -1.20 -6.17
N ILE A 29 11.37 -1.10 -5.54
CA ILE A 29 11.80 0.12 -4.85
C ILE A 29 12.23 1.19 -5.86
N SER A 30 12.84 0.77 -6.96
CA SER A 30 13.26 1.66 -8.02
C SER A 30 12.08 2.43 -8.62
N THR A 31 10.85 1.90 -8.57
CA THR A 31 9.67 2.65 -9.03
C THR A 31 9.51 3.98 -8.29
N TYR A 32 9.88 4.04 -7.01
CA TYR A 32 9.76 5.25 -6.20
C TYR A 32 11.04 6.10 -6.20
N LEU A 33 12.20 5.46 -6.05
CA LEU A 33 13.45 6.19 -5.83
C LEU A 33 14.11 6.67 -7.13
N VAL A 34 13.91 5.94 -8.23
CA VAL A 34 14.66 6.14 -9.47
C VAL A 34 13.73 6.44 -10.65
N LEU A 35 12.68 5.65 -10.86
CA LEU A 35 11.83 5.77 -12.04
C LEU A 35 10.99 7.06 -12.02
N GLU A 36 10.47 7.50 -10.87
CA GLU A 36 9.75 8.77 -10.77
C GLU A 36 10.59 9.97 -11.27
N PRO A 37 11.77 10.27 -10.69
CA PRO A 37 12.60 11.37 -11.18
C PRO A 37 13.14 11.13 -12.60
N LEU A 38 13.47 9.88 -12.95
CA LEU A 38 13.93 9.54 -14.30
C LEU A 38 12.86 9.82 -15.35
N CYS A 39 11.60 9.46 -15.10
CA CYS A 39 10.50 9.69 -16.04
C CYS A 39 10.24 11.18 -16.26
N LEU A 40 10.31 11.99 -15.19
CA LEU A 40 10.22 13.44 -15.29
C LEU A 40 11.39 14.03 -16.08
N TYR A 41 12.62 13.56 -15.82
CA TYR A 41 13.80 13.96 -16.58
C TYR A 41 13.69 13.59 -18.07
N LEU A 42 13.23 12.37 -18.39
CA LEU A 42 13.02 11.91 -19.76
C LEU A 42 11.96 12.76 -20.47
N MET A 43 10.85 13.07 -19.80
CA MET A 43 9.82 13.96 -20.34
C MET A 43 10.39 15.35 -20.64
N TYR A 44 11.13 15.92 -19.70
CA TYR A 44 11.85 17.18 -19.90
C TYR A 44 12.80 17.09 -21.10
N LYS A 45 13.64 16.06 -21.19
CA LYS A 45 14.55 15.87 -22.33
C LYS A 45 13.82 15.72 -23.65
N MET A 46 12.66 15.06 -23.70
CA MET A 46 11.86 14.96 -24.92
C MET A 46 11.35 16.33 -25.38
N LEU A 47 10.83 17.15 -24.46
CA LEU A 47 10.35 18.51 -24.74
C LEU A 47 11.44 19.42 -25.33
N TYR A 48 12.71 19.25 -24.92
CA TYR A 48 13.86 20.01 -25.43
C TYR A 48 14.68 19.27 -26.50
N SER A 49 14.06 18.31 -27.19
CA SER A 49 14.70 17.55 -28.27
C SER A 49 13.90 17.63 -29.56
N ARG A 50 14.38 16.97 -30.62
CA ARG A 50 13.61 16.79 -31.87
C ARG A 50 12.27 16.06 -31.68
N PHE A 51 12.05 15.43 -30.52
CA PHE A 51 10.83 14.70 -30.17
C PHE A 51 9.81 15.54 -29.37
N TRP A 52 9.98 16.87 -29.33
CA TRP A 52 9.10 17.77 -28.56
C TRP A 52 7.61 17.60 -28.93
N TRP A 53 7.30 17.39 -30.20
CA TRP A 53 5.92 17.21 -30.68
C TRP A 53 5.29 15.94 -30.09
N ALA A 54 6.05 14.85 -29.99
CA ALA A 54 5.58 13.60 -29.40
C ALA A 54 5.33 13.76 -27.88
N ALA A 55 6.20 14.51 -27.20
CA ALA A 55 5.98 14.85 -25.79
C ALA A 55 4.70 15.67 -25.58
N ILE A 56 4.45 16.68 -26.41
CA ILE A 56 3.22 17.49 -26.35
C ILE A 56 1.99 16.63 -26.62
N LEU A 57 2.01 15.78 -27.65
CA LEU A 57 0.89 14.86 -27.93
C LEU A 57 0.62 13.92 -26.76
N TYR A 58 1.67 13.35 -26.16
CA TYR A 58 1.52 12.48 -25.00
C TYR A 58 0.99 13.21 -23.78
N LEU A 59 1.47 14.42 -23.49
CA LEU A 59 0.96 15.25 -22.39
C LEU A 59 -0.49 15.68 -22.61
N ALA A 60 -0.86 16.04 -23.84
CA ALA A 60 -2.25 16.36 -24.19
C ALA A 60 -3.16 15.14 -23.99
N TRP A 61 -2.72 13.95 -24.42
CA TRP A 61 -3.42 12.71 -24.13
C TRP A 61 -3.53 12.43 -22.62
N MET A 62 -2.46 12.63 -21.86
CA MET A 62 -2.48 12.47 -20.40
C MET A 62 -3.48 13.40 -19.72
N ILE A 63 -3.60 14.66 -20.18
CA ILE A 63 -4.57 15.63 -19.64
C ILE A 63 -6.00 15.17 -19.95
N TYR A 64 -6.26 14.75 -21.19
CA TYR A 64 -7.55 14.17 -21.57
C TYR A 64 -7.90 12.93 -20.71
N ASP A 65 -6.88 12.14 -20.40
CA ASP A 65 -7.00 10.86 -19.71
C ASP A 65 -6.83 10.93 -18.18
N ILE A 66 -6.69 12.11 -17.59
CA ILE A 66 -6.26 12.27 -16.20
C ILE A 66 -7.23 11.63 -15.19
N GLU A 67 -8.52 11.58 -15.55
CA GLU A 67 -9.61 11.06 -14.72
C GLU A 67 -9.71 9.53 -14.73
N VAL A 68 -8.93 8.81 -15.55
CA VAL A 68 -8.96 7.34 -15.60
C VAL A 68 -8.65 6.70 -14.24
N CYS A 69 -7.80 7.34 -13.44
CA CYS A 69 -7.45 6.88 -12.10
C CYS A 69 -8.61 6.96 -11.10
N HIS A 70 -9.65 7.75 -11.40
CA HIS A 70 -10.89 7.84 -10.61
C HIS A 70 -12.00 6.92 -11.15
N ARG A 71 -11.81 6.32 -12.33
CA ARG A 71 -12.84 5.58 -13.08
C ARG A 71 -12.52 4.11 -13.31
N GLY A 72 -11.76 3.50 -12.40
CA GLY A 72 -11.49 2.06 -12.41
C GLY A 72 -10.22 1.62 -13.13
N SER A 73 -9.38 2.58 -13.57
CA SER A 73 -8.04 2.31 -14.12
C SER A 73 -8.06 1.49 -15.43
N ARG A 74 -6.90 0.96 -15.84
CA ARG A 74 -6.73 0.08 -17.02
C ARG A 74 -6.03 -1.20 -16.64
N MET A 75 -6.70 -2.02 -15.84
CA MET A 75 -6.10 -3.25 -15.35
C MET A 75 -5.78 -4.22 -16.49
N PHE A 76 -4.52 -4.62 -16.60
CA PHE A 76 -4.05 -5.61 -17.56
C PHE A 76 -3.59 -6.87 -16.80
N GLU A 77 -4.33 -7.98 -16.99
CA GLU A 77 -4.04 -9.24 -16.31
C GLU A 77 -2.62 -9.74 -16.58
N TRP A 78 -2.12 -9.60 -17.81
CA TRP A 78 -0.75 -10.02 -18.14
C TRP A 78 0.32 -9.25 -17.36
N VAL A 79 0.07 -7.98 -17.02
CA VAL A 79 0.96 -7.17 -16.17
C VAL A 79 0.90 -7.62 -14.72
N ARG A 80 -0.31 -7.88 -14.18
CA ARG A 80 -0.48 -8.43 -12.83
C ARG A 80 0.11 -9.84 -12.67
N ASN A 81 0.29 -10.57 -13.76
CA ASN A 81 0.84 -11.93 -13.81
C ASN A 81 2.36 -12.01 -14.13
N TRP A 82 3.06 -10.88 -14.26
CA TRP A 82 4.52 -10.90 -14.47
C TRP A 82 5.25 -11.72 -13.40
N SER A 83 6.20 -12.54 -13.82
CA SER A 83 6.96 -13.44 -12.92
C SER A 83 7.72 -12.68 -11.82
N ILE A 84 8.08 -11.42 -12.05
CA ILE A 84 8.74 -10.57 -11.07
C ILE A 84 7.91 -10.41 -9.78
N TRP A 85 6.58 -10.46 -9.84
CA TRP A 85 5.73 -10.32 -8.67
C TRP A 85 5.77 -11.57 -7.76
N ARG A 86 5.97 -12.76 -8.34
CA ARG A 86 6.18 -13.99 -7.57
C ARG A 86 7.51 -13.92 -6.82
N HIS A 87 8.59 -13.57 -7.50
CA HIS A 87 9.89 -13.33 -6.87
C HIS A 87 9.85 -12.23 -5.81
N TYR A 88 9.03 -11.19 -6.00
CA TYR A 88 8.79 -10.16 -5.01
C TYR A 88 8.09 -10.73 -3.76
N CYS A 89 7.05 -11.55 -3.93
CA CYS A 89 6.37 -12.18 -2.80
C CYS A 89 7.27 -13.19 -2.08
N ASP A 90 8.10 -13.93 -2.81
CA ASP A 90 9.08 -14.88 -2.26
C ASP A 90 10.27 -14.18 -1.58
N TYR A 91 10.48 -12.89 -1.83
CA TYR A 91 11.49 -12.11 -1.11
C TYR A 91 11.10 -11.92 0.37
N PHE A 92 9.82 -11.68 0.63
CA PHE A 92 9.21 -11.45 1.94
C PHE A 92 8.35 -12.62 2.44
N PRO A 93 8.52 -13.84 1.89
CA PRO A 93 7.52 -14.91 1.90
C PRO A 93 6.08 -14.49 2.23
N ILE A 94 5.45 -13.66 1.37
CA ILE A 94 4.13 -13.07 1.65
C ILE A 94 3.05 -14.15 1.63
N LYS A 95 2.18 -14.18 2.65
CA LYS A 95 1.00 -15.03 2.72
C LYS A 95 -0.28 -14.20 2.72
N LEU A 96 -1.27 -14.61 1.94
CA LEU A 96 -2.63 -14.07 1.99
C LEU A 96 -3.52 -15.02 2.79
N VAL A 97 -4.05 -14.56 3.91
CA VAL A 97 -4.84 -15.36 4.85
C VAL A 97 -6.28 -14.85 4.85
N LYS A 98 -7.23 -15.76 4.60
CA LYS A 98 -8.67 -15.49 4.62
C LYS A 98 -9.26 -15.93 5.95
N MET A 99 -9.89 -15.01 6.69
CA MET A 99 -10.54 -15.31 7.96
C MET A 99 -12.05 -15.54 7.85
N ALA A 100 -12.68 -15.06 6.78
CA ALA A 100 -14.10 -15.25 6.51
C ALA A 100 -14.37 -15.33 5.01
N GLU A 101 -15.48 -15.98 4.66
CA GLU A 101 -15.99 -15.94 3.29
C GLU A 101 -16.52 -14.55 2.94
N LEU A 102 -16.32 -14.14 1.69
CA LEU A 102 -16.83 -12.90 1.14
C LEU A 102 -17.78 -13.23 -0.01
N ASP A 103 -19.01 -12.75 0.07
CA ASP A 103 -20.05 -12.95 -0.94
C ASP A 103 -19.71 -12.17 -2.22
N PRO A 104 -19.51 -12.85 -3.37
CA PRO A 104 -19.20 -12.20 -4.63
C PRO A 104 -20.33 -11.31 -5.18
N SER A 105 -21.53 -11.36 -4.59
CA SER A 105 -22.62 -10.45 -4.92
C SER A 105 -22.42 -9.03 -4.36
N LYS A 106 -21.54 -8.86 -3.37
CA LYS A 106 -21.30 -7.60 -2.65
C LYS A 106 -19.97 -6.95 -3.04
N ASN A 107 -19.84 -5.68 -2.67
CA ASN A 107 -18.60 -4.90 -2.80
C ASN A 107 -17.99 -4.67 -1.42
N TYR A 108 -16.66 -4.57 -1.37
CA TYR A 108 -15.89 -4.53 -0.13
C TYR A 108 -14.85 -3.42 -0.14
N LEU A 109 -14.74 -2.70 0.96
CA LEU A 109 -13.66 -1.74 1.20
C LEU A 109 -12.72 -2.30 2.28
N PHE A 110 -11.54 -2.73 1.84
CA PHE A 110 -10.51 -3.29 2.71
C PHE A 110 -9.69 -2.15 3.32
N GLY A 111 -9.79 -1.98 4.64
CA GLY A 111 -8.95 -1.07 5.41
C GLY A 111 -7.67 -1.76 5.84
N CYS A 112 -6.56 -1.46 5.16
CA CYS A 112 -5.27 -2.14 5.35
C CYS A 112 -4.36 -1.39 6.34
N PHE A 113 -3.76 -2.14 7.27
CA PHE A 113 -2.85 -1.63 8.30
C PHE A 113 -1.71 -2.62 8.61
N PRO A 114 -0.55 -2.14 9.09
CA PRO A 114 -0.07 -0.77 8.96
C PRO A 114 0.40 -0.50 7.52
N HIS A 115 0.60 0.77 7.17
CA HIS A 115 1.23 1.20 5.93
C HIS A 115 2.72 0.84 5.92
N GLY A 116 3.37 0.88 7.09
CA GLY A 116 4.83 0.84 7.20
C GLY A 116 5.48 1.94 6.36
N VAL A 117 6.63 1.64 5.75
CA VAL A 117 7.32 2.59 4.87
C VAL A 117 6.64 2.67 3.49
N VAL A 118 6.23 1.54 2.89
CA VAL A 118 5.77 1.46 1.48
C VAL A 118 4.60 0.48 1.25
N SER A 119 4.11 -0.23 2.27
CA SER A 119 3.01 -1.21 2.20
C SER A 119 3.31 -2.39 1.26
N PHE A 120 4.38 -3.13 1.53
CA PHE A 120 4.85 -4.24 0.72
C PHE A 120 3.85 -5.41 0.69
N GLY A 121 3.31 -5.79 1.86
CA GLY A 121 2.35 -6.89 1.95
C GLY A 121 1.07 -6.60 1.16
N ALA A 122 0.49 -5.41 1.36
CA ALA A 122 -0.72 -4.99 0.65
C ALA A 122 -0.51 -4.93 -0.87
N PHE A 123 0.66 -4.47 -1.34
CA PHE A 123 0.99 -4.49 -2.76
C PHE A 123 1.05 -5.92 -3.31
N GLY A 124 1.77 -6.82 -2.64
CA GLY A 124 1.89 -8.22 -3.04
C GLY A 124 0.52 -8.90 -3.15
N ALA A 125 -0.34 -8.68 -2.15
CA ALA A 125 -1.67 -9.29 -2.07
C ALA A 125 -2.71 -8.69 -3.02
N PHE A 126 -2.71 -7.37 -3.24
CA PHE A 126 -3.84 -6.69 -3.87
C PHE A 126 -3.54 -5.97 -5.19
N ALA A 127 -2.27 -5.68 -5.50
CA ALA A 127 -1.90 -5.04 -6.76
C ALA A 127 -1.38 -6.02 -7.82
N SER A 128 -0.99 -7.23 -7.42
CA SER A 128 -0.51 -8.29 -8.32
C SER A 128 -1.40 -9.53 -8.24
N ASN A 129 -1.13 -10.53 -9.07
CA ASN A 129 -1.74 -11.86 -8.99
C ASN A 129 -0.79 -12.91 -8.38
N ALA A 130 0.34 -12.49 -7.81
CA ALA A 130 1.38 -13.41 -7.32
C ALA A 130 0.91 -14.33 -6.18
N LEU A 131 -0.08 -13.88 -5.39
CA LEU A 131 -0.68 -14.65 -4.29
C LEU A 131 -2.04 -15.28 -4.65
N ASP A 132 -2.37 -15.34 -5.95
CA ASP A 132 -3.61 -15.96 -6.44
C ASP A 132 -4.89 -15.45 -5.72
N PHE A 133 -5.05 -14.13 -5.60
CA PHE A 133 -6.20 -13.52 -4.90
C PHE A 133 -7.56 -14.12 -5.33
N SER A 134 -7.75 -14.34 -6.62
CA SER A 134 -8.99 -14.91 -7.18
C SER A 134 -9.25 -16.37 -6.79
N LYS A 135 -8.23 -17.13 -6.39
CA LYS A 135 -8.42 -18.47 -5.81
C LYS A 135 -8.85 -18.38 -4.35
N THR A 136 -8.26 -17.45 -3.60
CA THR A 136 -8.61 -17.23 -2.18
C THR A 136 -10.01 -16.63 -2.03
N PHE A 137 -10.38 -15.73 -2.94
CA PHE A 137 -11.65 -15.02 -2.98
C PHE A 137 -12.33 -15.18 -4.35
N PRO A 138 -12.96 -16.34 -4.62
CA PRO A 138 -13.59 -16.61 -5.91
C PRO A 138 -14.69 -15.61 -6.26
N GLY A 139 -14.72 -15.17 -7.51
CA GLY A 139 -15.71 -14.19 -8.00
C GLY A 139 -15.44 -12.74 -7.59
N LEU A 140 -14.39 -12.49 -6.79
CA LEU A 140 -13.97 -11.14 -6.40
C LEU A 140 -12.81 -10.64 -7.25
N SER A 141 -12.79 -9.33 -7.49
CA SER A 141 -11.67 -8.62 -8.11
C SER A 141 -11.23 -7.45 -7.25
N VAL A 142 -9.92 -7.21 -7.17
CA VAL A 142 -9.35 -6.23 -6.24
C VAL A 142 -8.59 -5.12 -6.98
N HIS A 143 -8.84 -3.88 -6.55
CA HIS A 143 -8.07 -2.69 -6.91
C HIS A 143 -7.36 -2.13 -5.67
N MET A 144 -6.05 -1.91 -5.77
CA MET A 144 -5.32 -1.16 -4.74
C MET A 144 -5.39 0.34 -5.06
N VAL A 145 -5.78 1.15 -4.07
CA VAL A 145 -5.83 2.60 -4.24
C VAL A 145 -4.59 3.29 -3.66
N THR A 146 -4.20 4.40 -4.27
CA THR A 146 -2.98 5.14 -3.94
C THR A 146 -3.11 6.64 -4.19
N LEU A 147 -2.14 7.43 -3.71
CA LEU A 147 -2.03 8.86 -3.92
C LEU A 147 -2.19 9.26 -5.40
N ARG A 148 -3.07 10.23 -5.68
CA ARG A 148 -3.38 10.76 -7.03
C ARG A 148 -2.12 11.20 -7.79
N GLY A 149 -1.14 11.80 -7.09
CA GLY A 149 0.09 12.29 -7.69
C GLY A 149 0.88 11.24 -8.48
N ARG A 150 0.76 9.94 -8.13
CA ARG A 150 1.42 8.85 -8.87
C ARG A 150 0.91 8.70 -10.31
N PHE A 151 -0.33 9.10 -10.57
CA PHE A 151 -0.94 9.04 -11.91
C PHE A 151 -0.61 10.26 -12.79
N LEU A 152 0.12 11.23 -12.24
CA LEU A 152 0.58 12.43 -12.96
C LEU A 152 2.01 12.29 -13.50
N ILE A 153 2.73 11.22 -13.11
CA ILE A 153 4.11 10.98 -13.55
C ILE A 153 4.07 10.34 -14.95
N PRO A 154 4.61 11.02 -15.99
CA PRO A 154 4.68 10.47 -17.35
C PRO A 154 5.29 9.07 -17.40
N PHE A 155 4.79 8.22 -18.29
CA PHE A 155 5.21 6.82 -18.51
C PHE A 155 4.95 5.89 -17.33
N LEU A 156 5.41 6.24 -16.12
CA LEU A 156 5.23 5.45 -14.92
C LEU A 156 3.75 5.30 -14.53
N ARG A 157 2.91 6.31 -14.80
CA ARG A 157 1.45 6.21 -14.59
C ARG A 157 0.86 4.99 -15.30
N GLU A 158 1.36 4.62 -16.47
CA GLU A 158 0.83 3.50 -17.25
C GLU A 158 1.05 2.17 -16.53
N LEU A 159 2.18 2.02 -15.81
CA LEU A 159 2.43 0.85 -14.98
C LEU A 159 1.45 0.79 -13.80
N TYR A 160 1.22 1.90 -13.10
CA TYR A 160 0.24 1.96 -12.01
C TYR A 160 -1.17 1.64 -12.51
N LEU A 161 -1.55 2.17 -13.68
CA LEU A 161 -2.85 1.90 -14.29
C LEU A 161 -2.98 0.43 -14.73
N ALA A 162 -1.93 -0.12 -15.33
CA ALA A 162 -1.85 -1.51 -15.77
C ALA A 162 -1.98 -2.52 -14.62
N LEU A 163 -1.46 -2.19 -13.44
CA LEU A 163 -1.64 -2.96 -12.21
C LEU A 163 -3.05 -2.83 -11.62
N GLY A 164 -3.94 -2.04 -12.23
CA GLY A 164 -5.28 -1.75 -11.73
C GLY A 164 -5.30 -0.72 -10.60
N GLY A 165 -4.22 0.05 -10.43
CA GLY A 165 -4.13 1.09 -9.41
C GLY A 165 -5.11 2.22 -9.68
N CYS A 166 -5.82 2.66 -8.64
CA CYS A 166 -6.75 3.78 -8.68
C CYS A 166 -6.35 4.87 -7.67
N SER A 167 -6.92 6.07 -7.79
CA SER A 167 -6.74 7.11 -6.78
C SER A 167 -7.45 6.73 -5.48
N SER A 168 -6.88 7.11 -4.33
CA SER A 168 -7.50 6.98 -3.01
C SER A 168 -8.52 8.10 -2.70
N SER A 169 -9.00 8.82 -3.71
CA SER A 169 -10.01 9.87 -3.55
C SER A 169 -11.40 9.29 -3.28
N LEU A 170 -12.26 10.07 -2.61
CA LEU A 170 -13.65 9.68 -2.39
C LEU A 170 -14.37 9.36 -3.71
N GLU A 171 -14.18 10.16 -4.75
CA GLU A 171 -14.76 9.92 -6.08
C GLU A 171 -14.42 8.53 -6.63
N SER A 172 -13.16 8.12 -6.52
CA SER A 172 -12.68 6.80 -6.96
C SER A 172 -13.33 5.67 -6.16
N LEU A 173 -13.43 5.83 -4.83
CA LEU A 173 -14.10 4.84 -3.96
C LEU A 173 -15.59 4.72 -4.33
N LEU A 174 -16.29 5.84 -4.50
CA LEU A 174 -17.71 5.85 -4.90
C LEU A 174 -17.93 5.21 -6.27
N TYR A 175 -17.00 5.40 -7.21
CA TYR A 175 -17.07 4.78 -8.53
C TYR A 175 -16.87 3.26 -8.46
N LEU A 176 -15.79 2.81 -7.81
CA LEU A 176 -15.41 1.40 -7.72
C LEU A 176 -16.38 0.56 -6.89
N LEU A 177 -17.00 1.16 -5.88
CA LEU A 177 -17.92 0.48 -4.96
C LEU A 177 -19.39 0.70 -5.32
N ASN A 178 -19.70 1.35 -6.44
CA ASN A 178 -21.06 1.66 -6.84
C ASN A 178 -21.90 0.37 -7.02
N PRO A 179 -22.88 0.08 -6.16
CA PRO A 179 -23.62 -1.18 -6.20
C PRO A 179 -24.50 -1.33 -7.45
N LYS A 180 -24.80 -0.23 -8.16
CA LYS A 180 -25.58 -0.28 -9.41
C LYS A 180 -24.73 -0.69 -10.61
N LYS A 181 -23.41 -0.49 -10.56
CA LYS A 181 -22.50 -0.71 -11.69
C LYS A 181 -21.50 -1.84 -11.45
N GLN A 182 -21.24 -2.15 -10.19
CA GLN A 182 -20.16 -3.02 -9.76
C GLN A 182 -20.70 -4.10 -8.82
N LYS A 183 -20.24 -5.33 -9.01
CA LYS A 183 -20.47 -6.48 -8.13
C LYS A 183 -19.15 -7.21 -7.94
N GLY A 184 -18.91 -7.75 -6.75
CA GLY A 184 -17.69 -8.47 -6.43
C GLY A 184 -16.42 -7.62 -6.49
N LYS A 185 -16.54 -6.30 -6.23
CA LYS A 185 -15.39 -5.39 -6.23
C LYS A 185 -14.84 -5.21 -4.82
N CYS A 186 -13.55 -5.48 -4.67
CA CYS A 186 -12.78 -5.16 -3.49
C CYS A 186 -11.88 -3.95 -3.77
N VAL A 187 -11.85 -2.99 -2.85
CA VAL A 187 -10.94 -1.85 -2.91
C VAL A 187 -10.02 -1.89 -1.70
N ALA A 188 -8.71 -2.04 -1.92
CA ALA A 188 -7.71 -2.04 -0.87
C ALA A 188 -7.14 -0.65 -0.63
N LEU A 189 -7.49 -0.07 0.52
CA LEU A 189 -7.07 1.25 0.96
C LEU A 189 -6.17 1.11 2.20
N VAL A 190 -4.94 1.62 2.10
CA VAL A 190 -4.08 1.78 3.28
C VAL A 190 -4.48 3.07 4.00
N VAL A 191 -5.26 2.94 5.07
CA VAL A 191 -6.04 4.04 5.65
C VAL A 191 -5.15 5.12 6.29
N GLY A 192 -4.13 4.72 7.05
CA GLY A 192 -3.20 5.67 7.65
C GLY A 192 -2.31 6.39 6.64
N GLY A 193 -2.07 5.75 5.49
CA GLY A 193 -1.28 6.27 4.38
C GLY A 193 0.13 6.70 4.81
N SER A 194 0.68 7.68 4.09
CA SER A 194 2.02 8.20 4.34
C SER A 194 2.24 8.75 5.75
N ALA A 195 1.17 9.09 6.49
CA ALA A 195 1.29 9.63 7.84
C ALA A 195 1.81 8.59 8.85
N GLU A 196 1.59 7.30 8.62
CA GLU A 196 2.09 6.22 9.48
C GLU A 196 3.62 6.02 9.35
N ILE A 197 4.21 6.44 8.22
CA ILE A 197 5.66 6.35 8.00
C ILE A 197 6.43 7.07 9.13
N LEU A 198 5.87 8.17 9.62
CA LEU A 198 6.45 9.00 10.68
C LEU A 198 6.54 8.27 12.03
N ASP A 199 5.63 7.33 12.30
CA ASP A 199 5.55 6.61 13.58
C ASP A 199 5.87 5.11 13.41
N THR A 200 6.44 4.75 12.26
CA THR A 200 6.82 3.37 11.95
C THR A 200 8.08 3.02 12.73
N GLU A 201 7.99 1.96 13.53
CA GLU A 201 9.12 1.39 14.27
C GLU A 201 9.05 -0.14 14.18
N PRO A 202 10.19 -0.83 14.02
CA PRO A 202 10.22 -2.30 14.07
C PRO A 202 9.57 -2.83 15.34
N GLY A 203 8.76 -3.88 15.20
CA GLY A 203 8.05 -4.54 16.27
C GLY A 203 6.86 -3.75 16.85
N GLN A 204 6.62 -2.53 16.37
CA GLN A 204 5.50 -1.69 16.84
C GLN A 204 4.39 -1.65 15.79
N TYR A 205 3.13 -1.62 16.27
CA TYR A 205 1.94 -1.51 15.43
C TYR A 205 1.20 -0.22 15.76
N ASN A 206 1.79 0.90 15.34
CA ASN A 206 1.22 2.23 15.49
C ASN A 206 0.44 2.61 14.23
N VAL A 207 -0.88 2.62 14.29
CA VAL A 207 -1.74 2.91 13.13
C VAL A 207 -2.41 4.26 13.26
N LYS A 208 -2.55 4.99 12.16
CA LYS A 208 -3.29 6.26 12.09
C LYS A 208 -4.72 5.94 11.67
N LEU A 209 -5.61 5.79 12.65
CA LEU A 209 -7.00 5.40 12.43
C LEU A 209 -7.99 6.26 13.22
N LYS A 210 -7.61 6.82 14.36
CA LYS A 210 -8.53 7.51 15.29
C LYS A 210 -9.35 8.59 14.59
N ASP A 211 -8.67 9.42 13.80
CA ASP A 211 -9.29 10.54 13.08
C ASP A 211 -9.58 10.23 11.60
N ARG A 212 -9.29 9.00 11.14
CA ARG A 212 -9.44 8.60 9.73
C ARG A 212 -10.81 7.98 9.47
N LYS A 213 -11.83 8.81 9.31
CA LYS A 213 -13.22 8.35 9.16
C LYS A 213 -13.77 8.40 7.73
N GLY A 214 -13.03 9.00 6.80
CA GLY A 214 -13.47 9.19 5.41
C GLY A 214 -13.76 7.89 4.64
N PHE A 215 -13.05 6.81 4.96
CA PHE A 215 -13.28 5.51 4.31
C PHE A 215 -14.59 4.86 4.80
N VAL A 216 -14.92 5.01 6.09
CA VAL A 216 -16.21 4.58 6.66
C VAL A 216 -17.37 5.34 6.01
N ARG A 217 -17.22 6.66 5.85
CA ARG A 217 -18.18 7.48 5.10
C ARG A 217 -18.39 6.95 3.67
N ALA A 218 -17.32 6.62 2.95
CA ALA A 218 -17.41 6.07 1.60
C ALA A 218 -18.13 4.71 1.56
N ALA A 219 -17.88 3.84 2.54
CA ALA A 219 -18.57 2.57 2.68
C ALA A 219 -20.08 2.76 2.91
N LEU A 220 -20.48 3.64 3.84
CA LEU A 220 -21.89 3.98 4.09
C LEU A 220 -22.60 4.52 2.84
N MET A 221 -21.97 5.44 2.10
CA MET A 221 -22.53 6.01 0.86
C MET A 221 -22.81 4.96 -0.23
N THR A 222 -22.01 3.90 -0.25
CA THR A 222 -22.05 2.86 -1.29
C THR A 222 -22.76 1.59 -0.83
N GLY A 223 -22.90 1.36 0.47
CA GLY A 223 -23.33 0.09 1.04
C GLY A 223 -22.28 -1.02 0.93
N ALA A 224 -21.01 -0.67 0.70
CA ALA A 224 -19.93 -1.66 0.62
C ALA A 224 -19.51 -2.08 2.03
N SER A 225 -19.37 -3.39 2.26
CA SER A 225 -18.98 -3.90 3.57
C SER A 225 -17.52 -3.54 3.86
N LEU A 226 -17.23 -3.07 5.07
CA LEU A 226 -15.87 -2.75 5.51
C LEU A 226 -15.15 -4.04 5.94
N VAL A 227 -13.89 -4.20 5.57
CA VAL A 227 -13.10 -5.37 5.99
C VAL A 227 -11.78 -4.91 6.60
N PRO A 228 -11.50 -5.19 7.89
CA PRO A 228 -10.19 -4.92 8.47
C PRO A 228 -9.15 -5.88 7.87
N VAL A 229 -8.01 -5.34 7.46
CA VAL A 229 -6.88 -6.11 6.94
C VAL A 229 -5.62 -5.74 7.71
N LEU A 230 -4.94 -6.74 8.26
CA LEU A 230 -3.67 -6.58 8.97
C LEU A 230 -2.51 -7.21 8.19
N VAL A 231 -1.38 -6.51 8.14
CA VAL A 231 -0.14 -6.97 7.53
C VAL A 231 0.93 -7.13 8.61
N PHE A 232 1.06 -8.33 9.16
CA PHE A 232 2.10 -8.63 10.14
C PHE A 232 3.49 -8.65 9.49
N GLY A 233 4.48 -8.08 10.19
CA GLY A 233 5.87 -7.96 9.74
C GLY A 233 6.18 -6.72 8.88
N GLU A 234 5.16 -5.94 8.50
CA GLU A 234 5.33 -4.78 7.61
C GLU A 234 6.22 -3.67 8.22
N THR A 235 6.16 -3.49 9.54
CA THR A 235 6.95 -2.47 10.25
C THR A 235 8.41 -2.86 10.47
N ASP A 236 8.73 -4.15 10.30
CA ASP A 236 10.09 -4.70 10.48
C ASP A 236 10.95 -4.61 9.21
N LEU A 237 10.37 -4.16 8.09
CA LEU A 237 11.04 -4.12 6.79
C LEU A 237 12.16 -3.07 6.73
N PHE A 238 12.09 -2.04 7.57
CA PHE A 238 13.07 -0.96 7.63
C PHE A 238 13.22 -0.45 9.05
N ARG A 239 14.39 0.15 9.33
CA ARG A 239 14.65 0.93 10.55
C ARG A 239 14.71 2.41 10.16
N PRO A 240 13.58 3.14 10.14
CA PRO A 240 13.60 4.56 9.81
C PRO A 240 14.29 5.35 10.92
N PHE A 241 14.96 6.44 10.54
CA PHE A 241 15.43 7.42 11.51
C PHE A 241 14.25 8.28 11.99
N ASN A 242 13.73 7.99 13.18
CA ASN A 242 12.62 8.73 13.75
C ASN A 242 13.09 9.96 14.50
N PHE A 243 12.48 11.09 14.16
CA PHE A 243 12.70 12.35 14.87
C PHE A 243 11.63 12.55 15.94
N PRO A 244 12.00 12.88 17.19
CA PRO A 244 11.04 13.07 18.27
C PRO A 244 9.95 14.09 17.90
N GLU A 245 8.75 13.88 18.45
CA GLU A 245 7.68 14.85 18.34
C GLU A 245 8.10 16.22 18.86
N GLY A 246 7.72 17.27 18.14
CA GLY A 246 8.14 18.65 18.47
C GLY A 246 9.57 19.02 18.05
N SER A 247 10.36 18.13 17.43
CA SER A 247 11.66 18.52 16.86
C SER A 247 11.51 19.35 15.57
N MET A 248 12.55 20.11 15.19
CA MET A 248 12.56 20.88 13.93
C MET A 248 12.36 19.99 12.72
N MET A 249 13.07 18.87 12.66
CA MET A 249 12.98 17.93 11.53
C MET A 249 11.59 17.29 11.44
N ARG A 250 10.99 16.93 12.58
CA ARG A 250 9.61 16.42 12.62
C ARG A 250 8.60 17.44 12.09
N ARG A 251 8.74 18.72 12.49
CA ARG A 251 7.89 19.80 11.95
C ARG A 251 8.05 19.94 10.44
N TRP A 252 9.28 19.86 9.93
CA TRP A 252 9.55 19.91 8.49
C TRP A 252 8.94 18.72 7.76
N GLN A 253 9.12 17.48 8.24
CA GLN A 253 8.50 16.29 7.64
C GLN A 253 6.97 16.38 7.60
N LYS A 254 6.34 16.86 8.69
CA LYS A 254 4.89 17.10 8.74
C LYS A 254 4.44 18.19 7.76
N TRP A 255 5.26 19.22 7.55
CA TRP A 255 4.98 20.24 6.53
C TRP A 255 5.07 19.66 5.11
N VAL A 256 6.12 18.92 4.78
CA VAL A 256 6.27 18.26 3.47
C VAL A 256 5.11 17.30 3.21
N LEU A 257 4.74 16.48 4.20
CA LEU A 257 3.58 15.58 4.12
C LEU A 257 2.29 16.33 3.82
N ARG A 258 2.03 17.46 4.47
CA ARG A 258 0.83 18.26 4.22
C ARG A 258 0.79 18.85 2.81
N VAL A 259 1.93 19.27 2.27
CA VAL A 259 2.01 19.91 0.94
C VAL A 259 2.02 18.89 -0.19
N THR A 260 2.69 17.75 -0.01
CA THR A 260 2.99 16.80 -1.10
C THR A 260 2.28 15.45 -0.96
N GLY A 261 1.80 15.10 0.23
CA GLY A 261 1.33 13.75 0.55
C GLY A 261 2.45 12.71 0.73
N LEU A 262 3.71 13.11 0.65
CA LEU A 262 4.90 12.26 0.78
C LEU A 262 5.66 12.59 2.06
N VAL A 263 6.31 11.58 2.66
CA VAL A 263 7.19 11.78 3.81
C VAL A 263 8.64 11.57 3.39
N PRO A 264 9.52 12.57 3.53
CA PRO A 264 10.94 12.38 3.36
C PRO A 264 11.49 11.60 4.56
N ILE A 265 11.93 10.36 4.31
CA ILE A 265 12.58 9.50 5.31
C ILE A 265 13.88 8.92 4.77
N LEU A 266 14.78 8.59 5.68
CA LEU A 266 15.97 7.78 5.43
C LEU A 266 15.75 6.40 6.05
N PRO A 267 15.09 5.47 5.34
CA PRO A 267 14.90 4.12 5.86
C PRO A 267 16.22 3.36 5.81
N ILE A 268 16.63 2.78 6.94
CA ILE A 268 17.80 1.90 7.02
C ILE A 268 17.32 0.45 6.89
N GLY A 269 17.45 -0.08 5.68
CA GLY A 269 17.31 -1.50 5.40
C GLY A 269 18.68 -2.15 5.23
N ARG A 270 18.82 -3.02 4.25
CA ARG A 270 20.05 -3.70 3.85
C ARG A 270 20.57 -3.24 2.49
N GLY A 271 21.81 -3.59 2.18
CA GLY A 271 22.45 -3.37 0.89
C GLY A 271 22.18 -4.50 -0.10
N ILE A 272 22.65 -4.34 -1.33
CA ILE A 272 22.59 -5.39 -2.36
C ILE A 272 23.63 -6.48 -2.06
N PHE A 273 24.86 -6.06 -1.76
CA PHE A 273 26.03 -6.94 -1.54
C PHE A 273 26.43 -7.08 -0.06
N GLN A 274 25.75 -6.40 0.85
CA GLN A 274 25.94 -6.50 2.30
C GLN A 274 24.60 -6.31 3.02
N TYR A 275 24.49 -6.74 4.27
CA TYR A 275 23.24 -6.86 5.01
C TYR A 275 23.04 -5.86 6.16
N SER A 276 24.01 -4.98 6.41
CA SER A 276 24.04 -4.09 7.57
C SER A 276 23.33 -2.74 7.36
N PHE A 277 23.32 -2.19 6.15
CA PHE A 277 22.64 -0.91 5.86
C PHE A 277 22.29 -0.77 4.38
N GLY A 278 21.26 0.01 4.03
CA GLY A 278 20.95 0.35 2.63
C GLY A 278 19.48 0.61 2.39
N LEU A 279 19.09 0.67 1.12
CA LEU A 279 17.74 1.06 0.70
C LEU A 279 16.82 -0.13 0.40
N LEU A 280 17.33 -1.38 0.44
CA LEU A 280 16.50 -2.57 0.28
C LEU A 280 15.91 -2.96 1.64
N PRO A 281 14.63 -3.34 1.74
CA PRO A 281 14.06 -3.79 3.00
C PRO A 281 14.69 -5.09 3.46
N TYR A 282 14.62 -5.33 4.76
CA TYR A 282 14.97 -6.62 5.34
C TYR A 282 14.05 -7.72 4.80
N ARG A 283 14.57 -8.95 4.78
CA ARG A 283 13.81 -10.14 4.36
C ARG A 283 13.02 -10.67 5.57
N VAL A 284 11.83 -10.12 5.77
CA VAL A 284 10.91 -10.51 6.86
C VAL A 284 9.68 -11.19 6.24
N PRO A 285 9.20 -12.33 6.79
CA PRO A 285 7.93 -12.92 6.41
C PRO A 285 6.76 -11.94 6.62
N LEU A 286 5.87 -11.81 5.63
CA LEU A 286 4.67 -10.98 5.74
C LEU A 286 3.40 -11.84 5.72
N ALA A 287 2.47 -11.58 6.64
CA ALA A 287 1.16 -12.21 6.65
C ALA A 287 0.08 -11.14 6.48
N VAL A 288 -0.60 -11.15 5.32
CA VAL A 288 -1.74 -10.29 4.99
C VAL A 288 -3.01 -11.02 5.39
N VAL A 289 -3.55 -10.67 6.54
CA VAL A 289 -4.74 -11.28 7.12
C VAL A 289 -5.96 -10.43 6.82
N VAL A 290 -6.90 -11.00 6.05
CA VAL A 290 -8.18 -10.39 5.69
C VAL A 290 -9.25 -10.85 6.67
N GLY A 291 -9.75 -9.92 7.49
CA GLY A 291 -10.74 -10.18 8.53
C GLY A 291 -12.16 -10.43 8.01
N ALA A 292 -13.12 -10.50 8.94
CA ALA A 292 -14.53 -10.66 8.63
C ALA A 292 -15.17 -9.35 8.14
N PRO A 293 -16.15 -9.40 7.22
CA PRO A 293 -16.83 -8.21 6.74
C PRO A 293 -17.76 -7.61 7.80
N ILE A 294 -17.75 -6.28 7.87
CA ILE A 294 -18.65 -5.46 8.65
C ILE A 294 -19.67 -4.89 7.67
N GLU A 295 -20.88 -5.44 7.72
CA GLU A 295 -22.00 -4.99 6.90
C GLU A 295 -22.44 -3.60 7.36
N VAL A 296 -22.77 -2.74 6.39
CA VAL A 296 -23.26 -1.39 6.64
C VAL A 296 -24.53 -1.16 5.83
N GLU A 297 -25.47 -0.43 6.41
CA GLU A 297 -26.64 0.01 5.68
C GLU A 297 -26.27 1.20 4.78
N ARG A 298 -26.80 1.21 3.56
CA ARG A 298 -26.44 2.26 2.61
C ARG A 298 -27.18 3.55 2.94
N ASN A 299 -26.41 4.58 3.32
CA ASN A 299 -26.90 5.95 3.48
C ASN A 299 -26.08 6.92 2.62
N GLN A 300 -26.72 7.63 1.69
CA GLN A 300 -26.04 8.55 0.76
C GLN A 300 -25.51 9.82 1.43
N ASP A 301 -26.10 10.22 2.55
CA ASP A 301 -25.65 11.36 3.35
C ASP A 301 -25.56 10.96 4.82
N PRO A 302 -24.55 10.14 5.18
CA PRO A 302 -24.43 9.61 6.52
C PRO A 302 -24.08 10.72 7.51
N SER A 303 -24.74 10.71 8.67
CA SER A 303 -24.46 11.68 9.72
C SER A 303 -23.09 11.40 10.35
N LYS A 304 -22.56 12.37 11.08
CA LYS A 304 -21.29 12.19 11.78
C LYS A 304 -21.38 11.08 12.83
N GLU A 305 -22.51 11.01 13.53
CA GLU A 305 -22.79 10.03 14.59
C GLU A 305 -22.83 8.61 14.02
N GLU A 306 -23.46 8.43 12.85
CA GLU A 306 -23.49 7.16 12.13
C GLU A 306 -22.09 6.72 11.70
N VAL A 307 -21.31 7.64 11.12
CA VAL A 307 -19.91 7.39 10.74
C VAL A 307 -19.07 7.02 11.96
N ASP A 308 -19.25 7.74 13.08
CA ASP A 308 -18.51 7.51 14.32
C ASP A 308 -18.85 6.15 14.95
N ALA A 309 -20.13 5.75 14.92
CA ALA A 309 -20.58 4.45 15.41
C ALA A 309 -19.99 3.29 14.60
N VAL A 310 -20.05 3.35 13.26
CA VAL A 310 -19.48 2.32 12.40
C VAL A 310 -17.95 2.31 12.49
N HIS A 311 -17.31 3.47 12.63
CA HIS A 311 -15.86 3.57 12.84
C HIS A 311 -15.43 2.91 14.16
N ALA A 312 -16.19 3.08 15.24
CA ALA A 312 -15.93 2.39 16.50
C ALA A 312 -16.01 0.85 16.34
N ILE A 313 -17.03 0.34 15.64
CA ILE A 313 -17.15 -1.09 15.33
C ILE A 313 -15.95 -1.56 14.50
N PHE A 314 -15.52 -0.79 13.50
CA PHE A 314 -14.35 -1.12 12.69
C PHE A 314 -13.08 -1.19 13.53
N VAL A 315 -12.88 -0.24 14.45
CA VAL A 315 -11.75 -0.23 15.38
C VAL A 315 -11.77 -1.47 16.26
N ASP A 316 -12.91 -1.81 16.86
CA ASP A 316 -13.04 -2.98 17.73
C ASP A 316 -12.72 -4.28 16.97
N LYS A 317 -13.22 -4.42 15.74
CA LYS A 317 -12.93 -5.57 14.88
C LYS A 317 -11.49 -5.64 14.41
N LEU A 318 -10.83 -4.50 14.20
CA LEU A 318 -9.40 -4.48 13.89
C LEU A 318 -8.56 -4.91 15.10
N VAL A 319 -8.91 -4.45 16.30
CA VAL A 319 -8.25 -4.86 17.55
C VAL A 319 -8.45 -6.34 17.82
N GLU A 320 -9.69 -6.84 17.67
CA GLU A 320 -10.01 -8.27 17.79
C GLU A 320 -9.17 -9.11 16.82
N LEU A 321 -9.11 -8.71 15.54
CA LEU A 321 -8.31 -9.39 14.53
C LEU A 321 -6.82 -9.39 14.91
N PHE A 322 -6.30 -8.27 15.41
CA PHE A 322 -4.91 -8.16 15.84
C PHE A 322 -4.61 -9.10 17.01
N GLU A 323 -5.41 -9.06 18.07
CA GLU A 323 -5.18 -9.84 19.29
C GLU A 323 -5.29 -11.35 19.03
N ASN A 324 -6.22 -11.78 18.16
CA ASN A 324 -6.40 -13.18 17.82
C ASN A 324 -5.26 -13.74 16.95
N GLU A 325 -4.69 -12.93 16.06
CA GLU A 325 -3.72 -13.39 15.06
C GLU A 325 -2.26 -13.08 15.43
N LYS A 326 -2.01 -12.08 16.28
CA LYS A 326 -0.64 -11.72 16.70
C LYS A 326 0.18 -12.88 17.28
N PRO A 327 -0.38 -13.88 18.01
CA PRO A 327 0.43 -14.98 18.53
C PRO A 327 1.09 -15.85 17.45
N LYS A 328 0.54 -15.84 16.22
CA LYS A 328 1.06 -16.64 15.10
C LYS A 328 2.24 -15.97 14.38
N TYR A 329 2.31 -14.64 14.44
CA TYR A 329 3.19 -13.86 13.56
C TYR A 329 4.15 -12.93 14.29
N VAL A 330 3.87 -12.59 15.56
CA VAL A 330 4.67 -11.64 16.33
C VAL A 330 5.44 -12.39 17.43
N PRO A 331 6.77 -12.39 17.41
CA PRO A 331 7.57 -12.89 18.53
C PRO A 331 7.34 -12.05 19.79
N ASN A 332 7.26 -12.69 20.97
CA ASN A 332 7.00 -12.02 22.26
C ASN A 332 5.72 -11.16 22.21
N HIS A 333 4.66 -11.69 21.60
CA HIS A 333 3.42 -10.97 21.31
C HIS A 333 2.72 -10.42 22.56
N GLU A 334 3.02 -10.91 23.78
CA GLU A 334 2.42 -10.39 25.01
C GLU A 334 2.79 -8.91 25.25
N ASN A 335 3.96 -8.49 24.76
CA ASN A 335 4.45 -7.11 24.92
C ASN A 335 4.09 -6.20 23.75
N VAL A 336 3.47 -6.74 22.70
CA VAL A 336 3.12 -5.99 21.48
C VAL A 336 1.63 -5.68 21.47
N LYS A 337 1.31 -4.41 21.27
CA LYS A 337 -0.06 -3.90 21.23
C LYS A 337 -0.29 -3.12 19.94
N LEU A 338 -1.52 -3.19 19.44
CA LEU A 338 -1.98 -2.29 18.39
C LEU A 338 -2.31 -0.93 19.02
N VAL A 339 -1.57 0.10 18.64
CA VAL A 339 -1.78 1.47 19.12
C VAL A 339 -2.50 2.26 18.04
N ILE A 340 -3.71 2.72 18.36
CA ILE A 340 -4.55 3.49 17.45
C ILE A 340 -4.39 4.99 17.74
N ASN A 341 -3.79 5.69 16.79
CA ASN A 341 -3.47 7.12 16.84
C ASN A 341 -4.32 7.96 15.90
#